data_AF-A0A250DSG6-F1
#
_entry.id   AF-A0A250DSG6-F1
#
_cell.length_a   1.000
_cell.length_b   1.000
_cell.length_c   1.000
_cell.angle_alpha   90.00
_cell.angle_beta   90.00
_cell.angle_gamma   90.00
#
_symmetry.space_group_name_H-M   'P 1'
#
loop_
_entity.id
_entity.type
_entity.pdbx_description
1 polymer ?
#
loop_
_entity_poly.entity_id
_entity_poly.type
_entity_poly.pdbx_seq_one_letter_code
_entity_poly.pdbx_strand_id
1 'polypeptide(L)'
;MFPNAQVAFDELGDYSVELGQVKLLKQSPLHLQINAEVEAATVRRFPMVMVEKTAEVLAYGLFRTFIHTKANEVTVTALPVLQTFSDKGTTEKVLKDKSVQVRMTRAQAERVARDVVGVQNLNDLVAKELMGWGWSKPMLNTLGAGGRGVDPAFLKALGLQVNPPK
;
A
#
# COMPACT_ATOMS: atom_id res chain seq x y z
N MET A 1 -6.27 3.38 19.01
CA MET A 1 -5.98 4.48 18.06
C MET A 1 -4.70 5.14 18.52
N PHE A 2 -3.70 5.26 17.66
CA PHE A 2 -2.37 5.78 17.97
C PHE A 2 -2.31 7.31 17.87
N PRO A 3 -1.37 7.96 18.58
CA PRO A 3 -1.26 9.42 18.61
C PRO A 3 -0.85 10.03 17.26
N ASN A 4 -0.07 9.32 16.45
CA ASN A 4 0.33 9.74 15.11
C ASN A 4 0.65 8.52 14.23
N ALA A 5 0.92 8.78 12.95
CA ALA A 5 1.24 7.71 11.99
C ALA A 5 2.54 6.99 12.32
N GLN A 6 3.58 7.70 12.78
CA GLN A 6 4.87 7.10 13.13
C GLN A 6 4.70 5.96 14.15
N VAL A 7 4.01 6.24 15.26
CA VAL A 7 3.72 5.23 16.29
C VAL A 7 2.87 4.08 15.72
N ALA A 8 1.96 4.37 14.80
CA ALA A 8 1.19 3.31 14.15
C ALA A 8 2.08 2.37 13.32
N PHE A 9 3.04 2.90 12.55
CA PHE A 9 3.96 2.07 11.77
C PHE A 9 4.89 1.25 12.67
N ASP A 10 5.43 1.87 13.73
CA ASP A 10 6.36 1.20 14.64
C ASP A 10 5.68 0.05 15.41
N GLU A 11 4.43 0.24 15.85
CA GLU A 11 3.65 -0.78 16.58
C GLU A 11 3.10 -1.88 15.67
N LEU A 12 2.78 -1.56 14.41
CA LEU A 12 2.30 -2.56 13.45
C LEU A 12 3.44 -3.41 12.88
N GLY A 13 4.67 -2.86 12.79
CA GLY A 13 5.86 -3.59 12.35
C GLY A 13 5.85 -4.02 10.88
N ASP A 14 4.85 -3.62 10.09
CA ASP A 14 4.69 -4.05 8.69
C ASP A 14 5.69 -3.34 7.74
N TYR A 15 6.17 -2.14 8.11
CA TYR A 15 7.18 -1.38 7.36
C TYR A 15 8.17 -0.72 8.33
N SER A 16 9.47 -0.94 8.11
CA SER A 16 10.50 -0.38 8.98
C SER A 16 10.99 0.99 8.51
N VAL A 17 10.95 1.96 9.43
CA VAL A 17 11.56 3.29 9.24
C VAL A 17 13.08 3.18 9.23
N GLU A 18 13.65 2.34 10.10
CA GLU A 18 15.09 2.12 10.23
C GLU A 18 15.68 1.50 8.96
N LEU A 19 14.97 0.56 8.34
CA LEU A 19 15.36 -0.03 7.06
C LEU A 19 15.02 0.87 5.86
N GLY A 20 14.42 2.04 6.09
CA GLY A 20 14.09 3.02 5.05
C GLY A 20 12.91 2.62 4.16
N GLN A 21 12.12 1.61 4.55
CA GLN A 21 10.96 1.12 3.81
C GLN A 21 9.79 2.11 3.86
N VAL A 22 9.70 2.90 4.94
CA VAL A 22 8.74 3.99 5.08
C VAL A 22 9.45 5.27 5.54
N LYS A 23 8.99 6.41 5.01
CA LYS A 23 9.46 7.75 5.40
C LYS A 23 8.26 8.65 5.66
N LEU A 24 8.27 9.32 6.79
CA LEU A 24 7.32 10.38 7.12
C LEU A 24 7.83 11.71 6.55
N LEU A 25 7.27 12.13 5.41
CA LEU A 25 7.69 13.35 4.71
C LEU A 25 7.10 14.62 5.34
N LYS A 26 5.84 14.56 5.81
CA LYS A 26 5.15 15.64 6.52
C LYS A 26 4.18 15.08 7.54
N GLN A 27 4.02 15.75 8.68
CA GLN A 27 3.06 15.34 9.73
C GLN A 27 1.66 15.93 9.53
N SER A 28 1.53 17.13 8.95
CA SER A 28 0.24 17.81 8.75
C SER A 28 0.25 18.71 7.50
N PRO A 29 -0.60 18.45 6.48
CA PRO A 29 -1.33 17.20 6.29
C PRO A 29 -0.34 16.04 6.18
N LEU A 30 -0.75 14.85 6.63
CA LEU A 30 0.14 13.70 6.71
C LEU A 30 0.61 13.28 5.32
N HIS A 31 1.92 13.13 5.14
CA HIS A 31 2.52 12.64 3.90
C HIS A 31 3.54 11.55 4.20
N LEU A 32 3.28 10.36 3.68
CA LEU A 32 4.11 9.17 3.79
C LEU A 32 4.73 8.85 2.43
N GLN A 33 5.95 8.33 2.44
CA GLN A 33 6.52 7.60 1.30
C GLN A 33 6.78 6.17 1.75
N ILE A 34 6.39 5.20 0.95
CA ILE A 34 6.62 3.78 1.23
C ILE A 34 7.22 3.13 -0.01
N ASN A 35 8.24 2.30 0.16
CA ASN A 35 8.84 1.57 -0.95
C ASN A 35 7.96 0.39 -1.37
N ALA A 36 7.70 0.27 -2.66
CA ALA A 36 7.11 -0.91 -3.27
C ALA A 36 8.24 -1.80 -3.80
N GLU A 37 8.79 -2.60 -2.89
CA GLU A 37 9.93 -3.49 -3.15
C GLU A 37 9.45 -4.79 -3.80
N VAL A 38 10.00 -5.10 -4.98
CA VAL A 38 9.76 -6.35 -5.70
C VAL A 38 11.07 -6.85 -6.30
N GLU A 39 11.27 -8.17 -6.31
CA GLU A 39 12.40 -8.77 -7.00
C GLU A 39 12.36 -8.50 -8.52
N ALA A 40 13.48 -8.06 -9.08
CA ALA A 40 13.63 -7.78 -10.51
C ALA A 40 13.34 -8.99 -11.40
N ALA A 41 13.74 -10.20 -10.96
CA ALA A 41 13.45 -11.42 -11.71
C ALA A 41 11.95 -11.73 -11.76
N THR A 42 11.24 -11.50 -10.66
CA THR A 42 9.79 -11.66 -10.58
C THR A 42 9.07 -10.68 -11.52
N VAL A 43 9.44 -9.40 -11.54
CA VAL A 43 8.82 -8.41 -12.46
C VAL A 43 9.08 -8.75 -13.92
N ARG A 44 10.27 -9.28 -14.28
CA ARG A 44 10.55 -9.72 -15.64
C ARG A 44 9.63 -10.85 -16.10
N ARG A 45 9.27 -11.77 -15.20
CA ARG A 45 8.39 -12.91 -15.50
C ARG A 45 6.92 -12.53 -15.43
N PHE A 46 6.56 -11.63 -14.51
CA PHE A 46 5.20 -11.20 -14.21
C PHE A 46 5.16 -9.67 -14.04
N PRO A 47 5.07 -8.91 -15.15
CA PRO A 47 5.15 -7.44 -15.11
C PRO A 47 4.11 -6.77 -14.21
N MET A 48 2.94 -7.41 -14.03
CA MET A 48 1.84 -6.91 -13.20
C MET A 48 2.16 -6.89 -11.70
N VAL A 49 3.13 -7.68 -11.23
CA VAL A 49 3.47 -7.75 -9.79
C VAL A 49 3.91 -6.38 -9.26
N MET A 50 4.55 -5.55 -10.08
CA MET A 50 4.92 -4.19 -9.65
C MET A 50 3.69 -3.30 -9.45
N VAL A 51 2.65 -3.44 -10.29
CA VAL A 51 1.39 -2.71 -10.14
C VAL A 51 0.66 -3.19 -8.88
N GLU A 52 0.61 -4.51 -8.67
CA GLU A 52 0.02 -5.13 -7.48
C GLU A 52 0.70 -4.65 -6.20
N LYS A 53 2.04 -4.67 -6.14
CA LYS A 53 2.78 -4.21 -4.97
C LYS A 53 2.62 -2.72 -4.73
N THR A 54 2.57 -1.92 -5.79
CA THR A 54 2.29 -0.48 -5.71
C THR A 54 0.90 -0.24 -5.11
N ALA A 55 -0.11 -0.97 -5.56
CA ALA A 55 -1.48 -0.87 -5.03
C ALA A 55 -1.56 -1.32 -3.56
N GLU A 56 -0.88 -2.40 -3.20
CA GLU A 56 -0.80 -2.90 -1.82
C GLU A 56 -0.20 -1.84 -0.88
N VAL A 57 0.91 -1.22 -1.27
CA VAL A 57 1.59 -0.18 -0.50
C VAL A 57 0.74 1.08 -0.36
N LEU A 58 0.08 1.52 -1.45
CA LEU A 58 -0.86 2.65 -1.40
C LEU A 58 -2.04 2.35 -0.48
N ALA A 59 -2.63 1.16 -0.61
CA ALA A 59 -3.72 0.71 0.24
C ALA A 59 -3.30 0.67 1.71
N TYR A 60 -2.12 0.14 2.00
CA TYR A 60 -1.57 0.12 3.35
C TYR A 60 -1.46 1.54 3.91
N GLY A 61 -0.70 2.42 3.25
CA GLY A 61 -0.44 3.76 3.75
C GLY A 61 -1.70 4.61 3.91
N LEU A 62 -2.69 4.44 3.05
CA LEU A 62 -3.96 5.18 3.13
C LEU A 62 -4.88 4.58 4.21
N PHE A 63 -5.25 3.31 4.07
CA PHE A 63 -6.30 2.70 4.89
C PHE A 63 -5.81 2.38 6.31
N ARG A 64 -4.61 1.82 6.51
CA ARG A 64 -4.10 1.53 7.87
C ARG A 64 -3.93 2.82 8.66
N THR A 65 -3.44 3.89 8.03
CA THR A 65 -3.36 5.19 8.69
C THR A 65 -4.73 5.68 9.15
N PHE A 66 -5.77 5.57 8.32
CA PHE A 66 -7.12 5.99 8.75
C PHE A 66 -7.72 5.09 9.82
N ILE A 67 -7.48 3.78 9.77
CA ILE A 67 -7.94 2.83 10.80
C ILE A 67 -7.30 3.18 12.15
N HIS A 68 -6.00 3.50 12.14
CA HIS A 68 -5.23 3.57 13.36
C HIS A 68 -5.00 4.99 13.90
N THR A 69 -5.28 6.05 13.14
CA THR A 69 -5.05 7.45 13.56
C THR A 69 -6.29 8.34 13.37
N LYS A 70 -6.27 9.56 13.91
CA LYS A 70 -7.32 10.58 13.69
C LYS A 70 -7.07 11.47 12.47
N ALA A 71 -6.16 11.10 11.57
CA ALA A 71 -5.93 11.88 10.35
C ALA A 71 -7.21 11.98 9.53
N ASN A 72 -7.51 13.19 9.04
CA ASN A 72 -8.63 13.45 8.12
C ASN A 72 -8.21 13.34 6.66
N GLU A 73 -6.91 13.43 6.40
CA GLU A 73 -6.31 13.39 5.08
C GLU A 73 -4.91 12.81 5.15
N VAL A 74 -4.57 11.99 4.16
CA VAL A 74 -3.28 11.33 4.02
C VAL A 74 -2.84 11.41 2.57
N THR A 75 -1.58 11.75 2.36
CA THR A 75 -0.88 11.59 1.09
C THR A 75 0.10 10.42 1.22
N VAL A 76 0.08 9.50 0.27
CA VAL A 76 1.05 8.40 0.18
C VAL A 76 1.74 8.47 -1.16
N THR A 77 3.07 8.47 -1.14
CA THR A 77 3.91 8.23 -2.31
C THR A 77 4.38 6.78 -2.25
N ALA A 78 3.89 5.93 -3.15
CA ALA A 78 4.49 4.62 -3.40
C ALA A 78 5.70 4.79 -4.31
N LEU A 79 6.87 4.31 -3.87
CA LEU A 79 8.13 4.39 -4.60
C LEU A 79 8.56 2.99 -5.06
N PRO A 80 8.42 2.64 -6.34
CA PRO A 80 8.85 1.34 -6.85
C PRO A 80 10.37 1.12 -6.71
N VAL A 81 10.75 -0.01 -6.15
CA VAL A 81 12.14 -0.44 -5.97
C VAL A 81 12.29 -1.87 -6.48
N LEU A 82 13.22 -2.07 -7.42
CA LEU A 82 13.58 -3.40 -7.90
C LEU A 82 14.77 -3.93 -7.10
N GLN A 83 14.60 -5.08 -6.46
CA GLN A 83 15.66 -5.77 -5.73
C GLN A 83 16.27 -6.87 -6.61
N THR A 84 17.59 -6.95 -6.63
CA THR A 84 18.33 -8.05 -7.25
C THR A 84 19.17 -8.74 -6.19
N PHE A 85 18.89 -10.02 -5.96
CA PHE A 85 19.60 -10.85 -4.99
C PHE A 85 20.70 -11.65 -5.70
N SER A 86 21.88 -11.70 -5.10
CA SER A 86 23.02 -12.46 -5.60
C SER A 86 23.86 -12.99 -4.43
N ASP A 87 24.83 -13.85 -4.74
CA ASP A 87 25.88 -14.30 -3.82
C ASP A 87 26.70 -13.14 -3.24
N LYS A 88 26.80 -12.01 -3.96
CA LYS A 88 27.50 -10.78 -3.53
C LYS A 88 26.63 -9.82 -2.72
N GLY A 89 25.38 -10.20 -2.42
CA GLY A 89 24.41 -9.40 -1.67
C GLY A 89 23.27 -8.87 -2.53
N THR A 90 22.52 -7.93 -1.94
CA THR A 90 21.33 -7.31 -2.53
C THR A 90 21.68 -5.96 -3.14
N THR A 91 21.21 -5.73 -4.37
CA THR A 91 21.27 -4.41 -5.01
C THR A 91 19.88 -3.90 -5.29
N GLU A 92 19.70 -2.57 -5.25
CA GLU A 92 18.41 -1.92 -5.43
C GLU A 92 18.45 -0.94 -6.60
N LYS A 93 17.38 -0.95 -7.39
CA LYS A 93 17.12 0.06 -8.42
C LYS A 93 15.81 0.77 -8.13
N VAL A 94 15.91 2.01 -7.67
CA VAL A 94 14.76 2.89 -7.43
C VAL A 94 14.24 3.44 -8.76
N LEU A 95 12.95 3.27 -9.04
CA LEU A 95 12.28 3.76 -10.25
C LEU A 95 11.49 5.03 -9.94
N LYS A 96 12.19 6.14 -9.66
CA LYS A 96 11.56 7.41 -9.24
C LYS A 96 10.52 7.94 -10.24
N ASP A 97 10.75 7.75 -11.53
CA ASP A 97 9.84 8.15 -12.62
C ASP A 97 8.55 7.32 -12.66
N LYS A 98 8.51 6.20 -11.93
CA LYS A 98 7.33 5.34 -11.77
C LYS A 98 6.65 5.50 -10.41
N SER A 99 7.09 6.45 -9.59
CA SER A 99 6.43 6.72 -8.31
C SER A 99 5.00 7.19 -8.52
N VAL A 100 4.11 6.75 -7.63
CA VAL A 100 2.70 7.11 -7.65
C VAL A 100 2.36 7.80 -6.35
N GLN A 101 1.78 8.99 -6.44
CA GLN A 101 1.33 9.75 -5.29
C GLN A 101 -0.19 9.83 -5.27
N VAL A 102 -0.78 9.47 -4.13
CA VAL A 102 -2.23 9.51 -3.93
C VAL A 102 -2.51 10.30 -2.67
N ARG A 103 -3.40 11.29 -2.80
CA ARG A 103 -3.96 12.03 -1.67
C ARG A 103 -5.42 11.61 -1.50
N MET A 104 -5.78 11.21 -0.29
CA MET A 104 -7.14 10.76 0.04
C MET A 104 -7.58 11.38 1.36
N THR A 105 -8.86 11.71 1.47
CA THR A 105 -9.51 12.06 2.74
C THR A 105 -10.16 10.82 3.37
N ARG A 106 -10.43 10.88 4.68
CA ARG A 106 -11.13 9.80 5.38
C ARG A 106 -12.48 9.47 4.73
N ALA A 107 -13.25 10.50 4.36
CA ALA A 107 -14.55 10.32 3.69
C ALA A 107 -14.42 9.69 2.30
N GLN A 108 -13.31 9.92 1.58
CA GLN A 108 -13.02 9.19 0.33
C GLN A 108 -12.68 7.73 0.63
N ALA A 109 -11.83 7.46 1.62
CA ALA A 109 -11.46 6.10 2.02
C ALA A 109 -12.69 5.28 2.45
N GLU A 110 -13.59 5.86 3.24
CA GLU A 110 -14.85 5.22 3.65
C GLU A 110 -15.76 4.87 2.47
N ARG A 111 -15.81 5.74 1.45
CA ARG A 111 -16.54 5.44 0.21
C ARG A 111 -15.90 4.30 -0.56
N VAL A 112 -14.57 4.28 -0.71
CA VAL A 112 -13.87 3.17 -1.39
C VAL A 112 -14.10 1.85 -0.65
N ALA A 113 -14.04 1.85 0.68
CA ALA A 113 -14.31 0.66 1.49
C ALA A 113 -15.72 0.09 1.24
N ARG A 114 -16.74 0.94 1.17
CA ARG A 114 -18.13 0.51 0.89
C ARG A 114 -18.36 0.14 -0.57
N ASP A 115 -18.01 1.04 -1.48
CA ASP A 115 -18.47 0.99 -2.86
C ASP A 115 -17.60 0.07 -3.73
N VAL A 116 -16.34 -0.17 -3.32
CA VAL A 116 -15.38 -0.98 -4.07
C VAL A 116 -15.05 -2.27 -3.34
N VAL A 117 -14.67 -2.19 -2.06
CA VAL A 117 -14.28 -3.40 -1.29
C VAL A 117 -15.51 -4.18 -0.79
N GLY A 118 -16.65 -3.49 -0.61
CA GLY A 118 -17.89 -4.10 -0.14
C GLY A 118 -17.97 -4.30 1.38
N VAL A 119 -17.28 -3.46 2.16
CA VAL A 119 -17.32 -3.49 3.63
C VAL A 119 -17.98 -2.25 4.22
N GLN A 120 -18.56 -2.32 5.42
CA GLN A 120 -19.41 -1.23 5.93
C GLN A 120 -18.59 -0.02 6.40
N ASN A 121 -17.44 -0.27 7.04
CA ASN A 121 -16.58 0.77 7.59
C ASN A 121 -15.09 0.41 7.43
N LEU A 122 -14.20 1.37 7.71
CA LEU A 122 -12.76 1.18 7.53
C LEU A 122 -12.16 0.06 8.39
N ASN A 123 -12.70 -0.20 9.59
CA ASN A 123 -12.17 -1.25 10.46
C ASN A 123 -12.44 -2.65 9.89
N ASP A 124 -13.48 -2.80 9.07
CA ASP A 124 -13.82 -4.07 8.40
C ASP A 124 -12.83 -4.41 7.26
N LEU A 125 -11.93 -3.49 6.90
CA LEU A 125 -10.85 -3.76 5.94
C LEU A 125 -9.77 -4.67 6.53
N VAL A 126 -9.68 -4.79 7.86
CA VAL A 126 -8.70 -5.62 8.54
C VAL A 126 -9.40 -6.74 9.31
N ALA A 127 -8.70 -7.86 9.48
CA ALA A 127 -9.20 -8.99 10.25
C ALA A 127 -8.10 -9.53 11.17
N LYS A 128 -8.52 -10.10 12.30
CA LYS A 128 -7.61 -10.80 13.19
C LYS A 128 -7.18 -12.12 12.55
N GLU A 129 -5.88 -12.35 12.49
CA GLU A 129 -5.25 -13.59 12.04
C GLU A 129 -4.47 -14.26 13.19
N LEU A 130 -3.98 -15.48 12.95
CA LEU A 130 -3.21 -16.27 13.91
C LEU A 130 -1.96 -15.52 14.45
N MET A 131 -1.33 -14.69 13.61
CA MET A 131 -0.08 -13.98 13.92
C MET A 131 -0.24 -12.45 14.02
N GLY A 132 -1.47 -11.91 14.06
CA GLY A 132 -1.67 -10.47 14.17
C GLY A 132 -2.94 -9.95 13.47
N TRP A 133 -2.84 -8.79 12.84
CA TRP A 133 -3.93 -8.16 12.09
C TRP A 133 -3.59 -8.04 10.61
N GLY A 134 -4.23 -8.86 9.79
CA GLY A 134 -4.09 -8.85 8.33
C GLY A 134 -5.18 -8.05 7.64
N TRP A 135 -5.17 -8.08 6.31
CA TRP A 135 -6.29 -7.62 5.50
C TRP A 135 -7.46 -8.59 5.63
N SER A 136 -8.69 -8.07 5.67
CA SER A 136 -9.89 -8.91 5.64
C SER A 136 -10.01 -9.60 4.29
N LYS A 137 -10.78 -10.70 4.24
CA LYS A 137 -11.00 -11.45 2.99
C LYS A 137 -11.53 -10.58 1.82
N PRO A 138 -12.49 -9.66 2.03
CA PRO A 138 -12.89 -8.71 0.98
C PRO A 138 -11.72 -7.87 0.45
N MET A 139 -10.87 -7.37 1.35
CA MET A 139 -9.71 -6.57 0.98
C MET A 139 -8.66 -7.41 0.24
N LEU A 140 -8.36 -8.63 0.72
CA LEU A 140 -7.45 -9.56 0.04
C LEU A 140 -7.93 -9.90 -1.38
N ASN A 141 -9.23 -10.16 -1.55
CA ASN A 141 -9.80 -10.38 -2.88
C ASN A 141 -9.64 -9.15 -3.79
N THR A 142 -9.86 -7.95 -3.24
CA THR A 142 -9.70 -6.68 -3.95
C THR A 142 -8.25 -6.44 -4.37
N LEU A 143 -7.30 -6.82 -3.52
CA LEU A 143 -5.85 -6.77 -3.80
C LEU A 143 -5.35 -7.92 -4.69
N GLY A 144 -6.24 -8.81 -5.16
CA GLY A 144 -5.87 -9.86 -6.11
C GLY A 144 -5.30 -11.13 -5.50
N ALA A 145 -5.51 -11.37 -4.19
CA ALA A 145 -5.09 -12.60 -3.54
C ALA A 145 -5.62 -13.84 -4.29
N GLY A 146 -4.73 -14.80 -4.52
CA GLY A 146 -5.01 -15.98 -5.34
C GLY A 146 -4.79 -15.78 -6.84
N GLY A 147 -4.02 -14.76 -7.26
CA GLY A 147 -3.55 -14.60 -8.63
C GLY A 147 -4.58 -13.98 -9.59
N ARG A 148 -5.60 -13.30 -9.06
CA ARG A 148 -6.66 -12.67 -9.85
C ARG A 148 -6.33 -11.26 -10.34
N GLY A 149 -5.21 -10.70 -9.89
CA GLY A 149 -4.86 -9.29 -10.08
C GLY A 149 -5.72 -8.36 -9.23
N VAL A 150 -5.26 -7.12 -9.04
CA VAL A 150 -6.01 -6.12 -8.26
C VAL A 150 -7.28 -5.71 -9.00
N ASP A 151 -8.37 -5.54 -8.26
CA ASP A 151 -9.64 -5.05 -8.79
C ASP A 151 -9.47 -3.73 -9.56
N PRO A 152 -9.92 -3.63 -10.82
CA PRO A 152 -9.75 -2.42 -11.64
C PRO A 152 -10.41 -1.17 -11.06
N ALA A 153 -11.57 -1.29 -10.40
CA ALA A 153 -12.23 -0.18 -9.73
C ALA A 153 -11.40 0.29 -8.53
N PHE A 154 -10.73 -0.62 -7.84
CA PHE A 154 -9.82 -0.29 -6.75
C PHE A 154 -8.55 0.41 -7.24
N LEU A 155 -7.94 -0.08 -8.33
CA LEU A 155 -6.81 0.60 -8.98
C LEU A 155 -7.19 2.03 -9.39
N LYS A 156 -8.36 2.20 -10.00
CA LYS A 156 -8.90 3.52 -10.35
C LYS A 156 -9.10 4.41 -9.12
N ALA A 157 -9.62 3.85 -8.02
CA ALA A 157 -9.79 4.58 -6.77
C ALA A 157 -8.45 5.02 -6.14
N LEU A 158 -7.38 4.26 -6.37
CA LEU A 158 -6.01 4.60 -6.01
C LEU A 158 -5.31 5.49 -7.05
N GLY A 159 -6.01 5.97 -8.08
CA GLY A 159 -5.38 6.78 -9.14
C GLY A 159 -4.37 6.02 -10.01
N LEU A 160 -4.35 4.69 -9.93
CA LEU A 160 -3.53 3.84 -10.78
C LEU A 160 -4.29 3.59 -12.09
N GLN A 161 -3.76 4.10 -13.20
CA GLN A 161 -4.26 3.74 -14.53
C GLN A 161 -3.68 2.39 -14.95
N VAL A 162 -4.55 1.41 -15.19
CA VAL A 162 -4.15 0.18 -15.87
C VAL A 162 -4.31 0.41 -17.35
N ASN A 163 -3.20 0.67 -18.04
CA ASN A 163 -3.21 0.48 -19.49
C ASN A 163 -3.18 -1.03 -19.73
N PRO A 164 -4.11 -1.60 -20.52
CA PRO A 164 -4.01 -3.00 -20.90
C PRO A 164 -2.65 -3.24 -21.59
N PRO A 165 -2.02 -4.40 -21.38
CA PRO A 165 -0.80 -4.74 -22.12
C PRO A 165 -1.10 -4.65 -23.62
N LYS A 166 -0.23 -3.94 -24.35
CA LYS A 166 -0.22 -3.93 -25.81
C LYS A 166 0.28 -5.26 -26.35
#